data_AF-A0A3N9NRB6-F1
#
_entry.id   AF-A0A3N9NRB6-F1
#
_cell.length_a   1.000
_cell.length_b   1.000
_cell.length_c   1.000
_cell.angle_alpha   90.00
_cell.angle_beta   90.00
_cell.angle_gamma   90.00
#
_symmetry.space_group_name_H-M   'P 1'
#
loop_
_entity.id
_entity.type
_entity.pdbx_description
1 polymer ?
#
loop_
_entity_poly.entity_id
_entity_poly.type
_entity_poly.pdbx_seq_one_letter_code
_entity_poly.pdbx_strand_id
1 'polypeptide(L)'
;MLVWKNPVLEGLGYLKLYHNDHYPTYEIIAKKHGVIRARICQMIVLAKKLPNEISDLFIDSKNSDKLRHITERKLRPLTLMKSNSEKIEAFENLMRSKTNSLRLE
;
A
#
# COMPACT_ATOMS: atom_id res chain seq x y z
N MET A 1 -3.86 -11.32 15.67
CA MET A 1 -2.85 -10.69 14.78
C MET A 1 -3.62 -10.06 13.62
N LEU A 2 -3.57 -8.74 13.43
CA LEU A 2 -4.21 -8.10 12.27
C LEU A 2 -3.37 -8.41 11.03
N VAL A 3 -3.86 -9.35 10.19
CA VAL A 3 -3.23 -9.65 8.91
C VAL A 3 -3.78 -8.70 7.87
N TRP A 4 -3.05 -7.61 7.62
CA TRP A 4 -3.37 -6.67 6.57
C TRP A 4 -3.03 -7.33 5.23
N LYS A 5 -4.05 -7.76 4.47
CA LYS A 5 -3.86 -8.33 3.12
C LYS A 5 -3.46 -7.25 2.09
N ASN A 6 -3.68 -5.99 2.43
CA ASN A 6 -3.46 -4.85 1.57
C ASN A 6 -2.27 -4.01 2.12
N PRO A 7 -1.16 -3.89 1.38
CA PRO A 7 0.06 -3.25 1.85
C PRO A 7 -0.09 -1.73 2.04
N VAL A 8 -0.99 -1.08 1.29
CA VAL A 8 -1.26 0.35 1.45
C VAL A 8 -2.03 0.59 2.74
N LEU A 9 -3.09 -0.20 2.98
CA LEU A 9 -3.84 -0.13 4.23
C LEU A 9 -2.97 -0.47 5.44
N GLU A 10 -2.06 -1.44 5.31
CA GLU A 10 -1.08 -1.77 6.36
C GLU A 10 -0.24 -0.54 6.73
N GLY A 11 0.31 0.16 5.73
CA GLY A 11 1.09 1.38 5.93
C GLY A 11 0.30 2.52 6.58
N LEU A 12 -0.93 2.75 6.11
CA LEU A 12 -1.84 3.75 6.70
C LEU A 12 -2.21 3.39 8.15
N GLY A 13 -2.41 2.10 8.44
CA GLY A 13 -2.65 1.59 9.79
C GLY A 13 -1.50 1.90 10.73
N TYR A 14 -0.24 1.63 10.32
CA TYR A 14 0.92 1.97 11.14
C TYR A 14 1.09 3.49 11.34
N LEU A 15 0.80 4.31 10.32
CA LEU A 15 0.80 5.76 10.47
C LEU A 15 -0.22 6.23 11.50
N LYS A 16 -1.44 5.70 11.45
CA LYS A 16 -2.49 6.04 12.43
C LYS A 16 -2.07 5.67 13.85
N LEU A 17 -1.45 4.51 14.03
CA LEU A 17 -0.94 4.06 15.33
C LEU A 17 0.17 4.96 15.87
N TYR A 18 1.05 5.45 14.99
CA TYR A 18 2.09 6.40 15.34
C TYR A 18 1.52 7.78 15.71
N HIS A 19 0.54 8.28 14.94
CA HIS A 19 -0.02 9.62 15.14
C HIS A 19 -1.01 9.74 16.31
N ASN A 20 -1.69 8.66 16.68
CA ASN A 20 -2.69 8.68 17.76
C ASN A 20 -2.07 8.44 19.16
N ASP A 21 -0.77 8.71 19.34
CA ASP A 21 0.00 8.54 20.59
C ASP A 21 -0.11 7.16 21.27
N HIS A 22 -0.60 6.14 20.55
CA HIS A 22 -0.65 4.79 21.09
C HIS A 22 0.76 4.19 21.20
N TYR A 23 1.69 4.61 20.32
CA TYR A 23 3.06 4.13 20.29
C TYR A 23 4.04 5.23 19.85
N PRO A 24 5.00 5.65 20.70
CA PRO A 24 5.87 6.79 20.42
C PRO A 24 6.96 6.48 19.38
N THR A 25 7.19 5.22 19.01
CA THR A 25 8.22 4.84 18.02
C THR A 25 7.78 3.69 17.14
N TYR A 26 8.34 3.64 15.92
CA TYR A 26 8.13 2.51 15.00
C TYR A 26 8.65 1.18 15.56
N GLU A 27 9.64 1.19 16.45
CA GLU A 27 10.15 0.00 17.13
C GLU A 27 9.08 -0.63 18.03
N ILE A 28 8.34 0.20 18.77
CA ILE A 28 7.27 -0.27 19.65
C ILE A 28 6.11 -0.83 18.82
N ILE A 29 5.74 -0.15 17.71
CA ILE A 29 4.74 -0.66 16.77
C ILE A 29 5.17 -2.02 16.22
N ALA A 30 6.42 -2.14 15.78
CA ALA A 30 6.99 -3.37 15.24
C ALA A 30 6.88 -4.53 16.24
N LYS A 31 7.33 -4.32 17.49
CA LYS A 31 7.25 -5.29 18.58
C LYS A 31 5.82 -5.73 18.87
N LYS A 32 4.88 -4.78 18.91
CA LYS A 32 3.45 -5.06 19.18
C LYS A 32 2.78 -5.86 18.07
N HIS A 33 3.22 -5.68 16.83
CA HIS A 33 2.68 -6.35 15.65
C HIS A 33 3.46 -7.61 15.24
N GLY A 34 4.55 -7.94 15.94
CA GLY A 34 5.36 -9.13 15.63
C GLY A 34 6.12 -9.03 14.31
N VAL A 35 6.51 -7.81 13.93
CA VAL A 35 7.29 -7.53 12.71
C VAL A 35 8.56 -6.76 13.06
N ILE A 36 9.49 -6.64 12.11
CA ILE A 36 10.70 -5.83 12.28
C ILE A 36 10.42 -4.36 11.95
N ARG A 37 11.15 -3.43 12.58
CA ARG A 37 11.02 -1.98 12.31
C ARG A 37 11.13 -1.62 10.83
N ALA A 38 12.00 -2.30 10.09
CA ALA A 38 12.16 -2.08 8.65
C ALA A 38 10.86 -2.32 7.86
N ARG A 39 10.04 -3.30 8.26
CA ARG A 39 8.74 -3.57 7.64
C ARG A 39 7.78 -2.42 7.86
N ILE A 40 7.70 -1.89 9.09
CA ILE A 40 6.90 -0.71 9.42
C ILE A 40 7.28 0.46 8.52
N CYS A 41 8.57 0.80 8.46
CA CYS A 41 9.08 1.88 7.63
C CYS A 41 8.73 1.68 6.15
N GLN A 42 8.90 0.48 5.62
CA GLN A 42 8.58 0.16 4.22
C GLN A 42 7.11 0.39 3.90
N MET A 43 6.20 -0.09 4.75
CA MET A 43 4.76 0.06 4.53
C MET A 43 4.32 1.52 4.66
N ILE A 44 4.86 2.24 5.64
CA ILE A 44 4.61 3.68 5.79
C ILE A 44 5.10 4.45 4.57
N VAL A 45 6.33 4.19 4.09
CA VAL A 45 6.88 4.86 2.91
C VAL A 45 6.03 4.56 1.67
N LEU A 46 5.58 3.31 1.52
CA LEU A 46 4.68 2.92 0.44
C LEU A 46 3.40 3.77 0.47
N ALA A 47 2.73 3.83 1.62
CA ALA A 47 1.49 4.60 1.77
C ALA A 47 1.70 6.12 1.56
N LYS A 48 2.79 6.70 2.06
CA LYS A 48 3.04 8.16 1.94
C LYS A 48 3.47 8.60 0.54
N LYS A 49 4.13 7.72 -0.22
CA LYS A 49 4.70 8.08 -1.54
C LYS A 49 3.73 7.84 -2.69
N LEU A 50 2.65 7.11 -2.45
CA LEU A 50 1.58 6.95 -3.43
C LEU A 50 0.70 8.21 -3.44
N PRO A 51 0.27 8.68 -4.63
CA PRO A 51 -0.76 9.71 -4.75
C PRO A 51 -2.05 9.29 -4.02
N ASN A 52 -2.80 10.27 -3.52
CA ASN A 52 -4.05 10.02 -2.81
C ASN A 52 -5.05 9.30 -3.70
N GLU A 53 -5.09 9.65 -4.99
CA GLU A 53 -5.94 9.02 -6.00
C GLU A 53 -5.73 7.51 -6.09
N ILE A 54 -4.51 7.03 -5.86
CA ILE A 54 -4.21 5.59 -5.79
C ILE A 54 -4.59 5.04 -4.42
N SER A 55 -4.20 5.72 -3.34
CA SER A 55 -4.45 5.26 -1.96
C SER A 55 -5.94 5.15 -1.63
N ASP A 56 -6.76 6.07 -2.14
CA ASP A 56 -8.22 6.10 -1.96
C ASP A 56 -8.89 4.87 -2.58
N LEU A 57 -8.37 4.35 -3.70
CA LEU A 57 -8.85 3.11 -4.29
C LEU A 57 -8.65 1.92 -3.34
N PHE A 58 -7.56 1.90 -2.57
CA PHE A 58 -7.30 0.84 -1.60
C PHE A 58 -8.15 0.96 -0.33
N ILE A 59 -8.67 2.15 -0.03
CA ILE A 59 -9.58 2.41 1.08
C ILE A 59 -11.02 2.05 0.71
N ASP A 60 -11.43 2.30 -0.54
CA ASP A 60 -12.76 1.97 -1.03
C ASP A 60 -12.99 0.45 -1.12
N SER A 61 -13.90 -0.06 -0.29
CA SER A 61 -14.25 -1.48 -0.24
C SER A 61 -14.79 -2.01 -1.56
N LYS A 62 -15.39 -1.16 -2.40
CA LYS A 62 -15.89 -1.54 -3.74
C LYS A 62 -14.78 -1.95 -4.70
N ASN A 63 -13.54 -1.54 -4.43
CA ASN A 63 -12.37 -1.87 -5.25
C ASN A 63 -11.55 -3.03 -4.70
N SER A 64 -11.91 -3.58 -3.53
CA SER A 64 -11.14 -4.62 -2.84
C SER A 64 -10.85 -5.85 -3.71
N ASP A 65 -11.82 -6.34 -4.47
CA ASP A 65 -11.64 -7.49 -5.37
C ASP A 65 -10.71 -7.17 -6.56
N LYS A 66 -10.86 -5.99 -7.16
CA LYS A 66 -10.01 -5.53 -8.27
C LYS A 66 -8.55 -5.37 -7.80
N LEU A 67 -8.36 -4.99 -6.56
CA LEU A 67 -7.05 -4.70 -5.97
C LEU A 67 -6.41 -5.90 -5.26
N ARG A 68 -7.11 -7.03 -5.13
CA ARG A 68 -6.63 -8.24 -4.43
C ARG A 68 -5.29 -8.77 -4.96
N HIS A 69 -4.97 -8.51 -6.23
CA HIS A 69 -3.74 -8.97 -6.89
C HIS A 69 -2.61 -7.93 -6.90
N ILE A 70 -2.86 -6.78 -6.29
CA ILE A 70 -1.92 -5.67 -6.20
C ILE A 70 -1.12 -5.86 -4.92
N THR A 71 0.09 -6.38 -5.10
CA THR A 71 1.01 -6.67 -4.00
C THR A 71 1.97 -5.50 -3.78
N GLU A 72 2.65 -5.49 -2.63
CA GLU A 72 3.71 -4.52 -2.36
C GLU A 72 4.74 -4.49 -3.50
N ARG A 73 5.17 -5.67 -3.99
CA ARG A 73 6.16 -5.79 -5.06
C ARG A 73 5.74 -5.04 -6.33
N LYS A 74 4.45 -5.00 -6.63
CA LYS A 74 3.88 -4.29 -7.77
C LYS A 74 3.80 -2.78 -7.55
N LEU A 75 3.60 -2.34 -6.31
CA LEU A 75 3.47 -0.92 -5.95
C LEU A 75 4.82 -0.24 -5.68
N ARG A 76 5.82 -0.99 -5.23
CA ARG A 76 7.14 -0.45 -4.87
C ARG A 76 7.81 0.36 -5.99
N PRO A 77 7.77 -0.05 -7.28
CA PRO A 77 8.33 0.75 -8.37
C PRO A 77 7.69 2.13 -8.49
N LEU A 78 6.39 2.27 -8.19
CA LEU A 78 5.68 3.56 -8.24
C LEU A 78 6.26 4.56 -7.23
N THR A 79 6.75 4.08 -6.10
CA THR A 79 7.35 4.94 -5.06
C THR A 79 8.70 5.55 -5.46
N LEU A 80 9.30 5.04 -6.54
CA LEU A 80 10.58 5.51 -7.09
C LEU A 80 10.38 6.55 -8.21
N MET A 81 9.17 6.67 -8.75
CA MET A 81 8.82 7.64 -9.78
C MET A 81 8.76 9.06 -9.20
N LYS A 82 9.14 10.05 -10.01
CA LYS A 82 9.30 11.43 -9.55
C LYS A 82 7.97 12.19 -9.54
N SER A 83 7.16 12.05 -10.58
CA SER A 83 5.90 12.76 -10.72
C SER A 83 4.70 11.91 -10.30
N ASN A 84 3.65 12.54 -9.79
CA ASN A 84 2.41 11.83 -9.46
C ASN A 84 1.66 11.35 -10.71
N SER A 85 1.75 12.08 -11.83
CA SER A 85 1.18 11.68 -13.11
C SER A 85 1.79 10.37 -13.61
N GLU A 86 3.13 10.22 -13.59
CA GLU A 86 3.80 8.95 -13.93
C GLU A 86 3.33 7.79 -13.07
N LYS A 87 3.15 8.02 -11.75
CA LYS A 87 2.68 7.00 -10.81
C LYS A 87 1.27 6.54 -11.13
N ILE A 88 0.38 7.49 -11.41
CA ILE A 88 -1.02 7.21 -11.75
C ILE A 88 -1.09 6.43 -13.06
N GLU A 89 -0.39 6.89 -14.11
CA GLU A 89 -0.35 6.21 -15.40
C GLU A 89 0.20 4.77 -15.28
N ALA A 90 1.32 4.60 -14.56
CA ALA A 90 1.91 3.29 -14.35
C ALA A 90 0.99 2.37 -13.53
N PHE A 91 0.26 2.92 -12.55
CA PHE A 91 -0.73 2.17 -11.79
C PHE A 91 -1.93 1.75 -12.65
N GLU A 92 -2.45 2.65 -13.48
CA GLU A 92 -3.50 2.32 -14.45
C GLU A 92 -3.05 1.21 -15.41
N ASN A 93 -1.82 1.29 -15.94
CA ASN A 93 -1.25 0.25 -16.79
C ASN A 93 -1.15 -1.09 -16.04
N LEU A 94 -0.78 -1.05 -14.77
CA LEU A 94 -0.73 -2.24 -13.93
C LEU A 94 -2.13 -2.85 -13.72
N MET A 95 -3.17 -2.03 -13.58
CA MET A 95 -4.56 -2.48 -13.53
C MET A 95 -5.06 -3.03 -14.87
N ARG A 96 -4.70 -2.38 -16.00
CA ARG A 96 -5.09 -2.78 -17.37
C ARG A 96 -4.38 -4.04 -17.85
N SER A 97 -3.12 -4.25 -17.50
CA SER A 97 -2.35 -5.44 -17.89
C SER A 97 -3.02 -6.75 -17.44
N LYS A 98 -3.84 -6.69 -16.38
CA LYS A 98 -4.65 -7.83 -15.92
C LYS A 98 -5.93 -8.02 -16.72
N THR A 99 -6.53 -6.96 -17.25
CA THR A 99 -7.74 -7.04 -18.10
C THR A 99 -7.47 -7.80 -19.41
N ASN A 100 -6.24 -7.77 -19.94
CA ASN A 100 -5.87 -8.53 -21.13
C ASN A 100 -5.50 -9.99 -20.84
N SER A 101 -5.10 -10.34 -19.62
CA SER A 101 -4.81 -11.73 -19.22
C SER A 101 -6.06 -12.57 -18.96
N LEU A 102 -7.23 -11.94 -18.76
CA LEU A 102 -8.51 -12.60 -18.46
C LEU A 102 -9.44 -12.65 -19.69
N ARG A 103 -9.00 -12.16 -20.86
CA ARG A 103 -9.76 -12.17 -22.12
C ARG A 103 -9.29 -13.26 -23.09
N LEU A 104 -8.40 -14.14 -22.67
CA LEU A 104 -7.83 -15.23 -23.47
C LEU A 104 -8.15 -16.62 -22.91
N GLU A 105 -9.12 -16.72 -22.00
CA GLU A 105 -9.69 -18.01 -21.55
C GLU A 105 -11.15 -18.13 -21.97
#